data_AF-A0A8T5AG95-F1
#
_entry.id   AF-A0A8T5AG95-F1
#
_cell.length_a   1.000
_cell.length_b   1.000
_cell.length_c   1.000
_cell.angle_alpha   90.00
_cell.angle_beta   90.00
_cell.angle_gamma   90.00
#
_symmetry.space_group_name_H-M   'P 1'
#
loop_
_entity.id
_entity.type
_entity.pdbx_description
1 polymer ?
#
loop_
_entity_poly.entity_id
_entity_poly.type
_entity_poly.pdbx_seq_one_letter_code
_entity_poly.pdbx_strand_id
1 'polypeptide(L)'
;MRIKPLSGEPCLRHGCSLCCYGTEMLLTRPDINRIVKLGYRLSDFAVRSLQGWRLRNINGKCFFLEENKCKIYRFRPYGCRLYPLIYDQNSREIRLDDLCPHKMELNVRKENIDSLLLILRHINCSAEIIF
;
A
#
# COMPACT_ATOMS: atom_id res chain seq x y z
N MET A 1 10.85 9.92 -3.29
CA MET A 1 11.04 9.11 -2.06
C MET A 1 11.74 7.82 -2.42
N ARG A 2 12.80 7.47 -1.70
CA ARG A 2 13.52 6.21 -1.88
C ARG A 2 13.15 5.29 -0.73
N ILE A 3 12.44 4.20 -1.00
CA ILE A 3 12.08 3.19 0.00
C ILE A 3 12.82 1.88 -0.25
N LYS A 4 12.97 1.06 0.78
CA LYS A 4 13.40 -0.33 0.70
C LYS A 4 12.17 -1.23 0.82
N PRO A 5 11.63 -1.76 -0.29
CA PRO A 5 10.43 -2.58 -0.28
C PRO A 5 10.69 -3.96 0.33
N LEU A 6 9.63 -4.65 0.76
CA LEU A 6 9.69 -6.10 0.94
C LEU A 6 9.71 -6.78 -0.43
N SER A 7 10.32 -7.97 -0.51
CA SER A 7 10.56 -8.68 -1.78
C SER A 7 9.28 -8.92 -2.59
N GLY A 8 8.13 -9.08 -1.92
CA GLY A 8 6.86 -9.46 -2.56
C GLY A 8 6.92 -10.82 -3.25
N GLU A 9 8.00 -11.57 -3.03
CA GLU A 9 8.26 -12.86 -3.65
C GLU A 9 7.30 -13.94 -3.14
N PRO A 10 6.95 -14.02 -1.83
CA PRO A 10 5.91 -14.92 -1.36
C PRO A 10 4.57 -14.70 -2.07
N CYS A 11 4.15 -13.44 -2.28
CA CYS A 11 2.90 -13.13 -2.97
C CYS A 11 2.90 -13.64 -4.41
N LEU A 12 4.02 -13.52 -5.12
CA LEU A 12 4.15 -14.01 -6.49
C LEU A 12 4.15 -15.53 -6.57
N ARG A 13 4.92 -16.18 -5.69
CA ARG A 13 5.04 -17.64 -5.64
C ARG A 13 3.69 -18.31 -5.38
N HIS A 14 2.89 -17.75 -4.47
CA HIS A 14 1.59 -18.28 -4.08
C HIS A 14 0.42 -17.75 -4.91
N GLY A 15 0.67 -16.86 -5.90
CA GLY A 15 -0.40 -16.21 -6.67
C GLY A 15 -1.39 -15.42 -5.78
N CYS A 16 -0.92 -14.92 -4.64
CA CYS A 16 -1.78 -14.33 -3.62
C CYS A 16 -2.14 -12.87 -3.96
N SER A 17 -3.43 -12.55 -3.85
CA SER A 17 -3.96 -11.20 -4.03
C SER A 17 -4.91 -10.76 -2.91
N LEU A 18 -4.91 -11.47 -1.78
CA LEU A 18 -5.84 -11.24 -0.67
C LEU A 18 -5.84 -9.78 -0.18
N CYS A 19 -4.67 -9.14 -0.11
CA CYS A 19 -4.54 -7.74 0.30
C CYS A 19 -5.16 -6.72 -0.67
N CYS A 20 -5.58 -7.15 -1.86
CA CYS A 20 -6.26 -6.31 -2.84
C CYS A 20 -7.79 -6.27 -2.63
N TYR A 21 -8.35 -7.13 -1.78
CA TYR A 21 -9.78 -7.14 -1.47
C TYR A 21 -10.05 -6.23 -0.27
N GLY A 22 -11.01 -5.32 -0.39
CA GLY A 22 -11.40 -4.40 0.66
C GLY A 22 -10.28 -3.46 1.12
N THR A 23 -9.23 -3.27 0.31
CA THR A 23 -8.02 -2.57 0.76
C THR A 23 -8.29 -1.10 1.08
N GLU A 24 -7.78 -0.63 2.20
CA GLU A 24 -7.79 0.79 2.59
C GLU A 24 -6.45 1.49 2.34
N MET A 25 -5.59 0.90 1.50
CA MET A 25 -4.23 1.35 1.29
C MET A 25 -4.15 2.85 0.93
N LEU A 26 -3.53 3.62 1.82
CA LEU A 26 -3.27 5.04 1.63
C LEU A 26 -2.21 5.27 0.55
N LEU A 27 -2.37 6.37 -0.17
CA LEU A 27 -1.53 6.80 -1.28
C LEU A 27 -0.75 8.04 -0.88
N THR A 28 0.57 7.99 -1.07
CA THR A 28 1.39 9.19 -0.98
C THR A 28 1.27 10.01 -2.28
N ARG A 29 1.56 11.32 -2.23
CA ARG A 29 1.63 12.15 -3.45
C ARG A 29 2.57 11.56 -4.52
N PRO A 30 3.77 11.03 -4.18
CA PRO A 30 4.60 10.37 -5.18
C PRO A 30 4.02 9.07 -5.74
N ASP A 31 3.15 8.35 -5.03
CA ASP A 31 2.42 7.20 -5.60
C ASP A 31 1.43 7.67 -6.65
N ILE A 32 0.61 8.66 -6.32
CA ILE A 32 -0.34 9.28 -7.25
C ILE A 32 0.38 9.75 -8.52
N ASN A 33 1.44 10.53 -8.36
CA ASN A 33 2.20 11.06 -9.49
C ASN A 33 2.80 9.95 -10.36
N ARG A 34 3.29 8.86 -9.76
CA ARG A 34 3.84 7.72 -10.49
C ARG A 34 2.75 7.00 -11.28
N ILE A 35 1.58 6.78 -10.69
CA ILE A 35 0.49 6.05 -11.31
C ILE A 35 -0.17 6.87 -12.42
N VAL A 36 -0.34 8.19 -12.24
CA VAL A 36 -0.82 9.08 -13.30
C VAL A 36 0.11 9.07 -14.52
N LYS A 37 1.44 9.03 -14.30
CA LYS A 37 2.43 8.89 -15.39
C LYS A 37 2.36 7.55 -16.14
N LEU A 38 1.67 6.54 -15.61
CA LEU A 38 1.38 5.30 -16.33
C LEU A 38 0.14 5.41 -17.24
N GLY A 39 -0.55 6.54 -17.25
CA GLY A 39 -1.72 6.81 -18.09
C GLY A 39 -3.08 6.66 -17.38
N TYR A 40 -3.10 6.38 -16.08
CA TYR A 40 -4.35 6.30 -15.32
C TYR A 40 -4.84 7.67 -14.86
N ARG A 41 -6.14 7.95 -14.93
CA ARG A 41 -6.71 9.17 -14.34
C ARG A 41 -6.85 8.98 -12.83
N LEU A 42 -6.54 10.01 -12.06
CA LEU A 42 -6.60 9.98 -10.59
C LEU A 42 -7.96 9.50 -10.07
N SER A 43 -9.05 9.98 -10.66
CA SER A 43 -10.42 9.64 -10.27
C SER A 43 -10.75 8.15 -10.43
N ASP A 44 -10.08 7.46 -11.36
CA ASP A 44 -10.33 6.05 -11.65
C ASP A 44 -9.78 5.17 -10.51
N PHE A 45 -8.56 5.44 -10.04
CA PHE A 45 -7.86 4.54 -9.12
C PHE A 45 -7.80 5.01 -7.66
N ALA A 46 -8.12 6.27 -7.38
CA ALA A 46 -8.04 6.83 -6.05
C ALA A 46 -9.35 7.48 -5.61
N VAL A 47 -9.55 7.52 -4.30
CA VAL A 47 -10.65 8.22 -3.63
C VAL A 47 -10.12 8.92 -2.39
N ARG A 48 -10.69 10.09 -2.06
CA ARG A 48 -10.34 10.83 -0.84
C ARG A 48 -11.04 10.19 0.36
N SER A 49 -10.32 10.10 1.47
CA SER A 49 -10.78 9.61 2.78
C SER A 49 -10.38 10.63 3.86
N LEU A 50 -10.81 10.39 5.10
CA LEU A 50 -10.42 11.22 6.25
C LEU A 50 -8.90 11.23 6.48
N GLN A 51 -8.20 10.16 6.07
CA GLN A 51 -6.75 9.99 6.25
C GLN A 51 -5.94 10.41 5.01
N GLY A 52 -6.59 11.02 4.01
CA GLY A 52 -5.99 11.40 2.73
C GLY A 52 -6.46 10.54 1.56
N TRP A 53 -5.66 10.47 0.51
CA TRP A 53 -5.98 9.64 -0.66
C TRP A 53 -5.74 8.16 -0.37
N ARG A 54 -6.65 7.29 -0.79
CA ARG A 54 -6.48 5.83 -0.77
C ARG A 54 -6.84 5.21 -2.11
N LEU A 55 -6.41 3.95 -2.30
CA LEU A 55 -6.86 3.14 -3.44
C LEU A 55 -8.39 3.04 -3.46
N ARG A 56 -8.97 3.17 -4.65
CA ARG A 56 -10.39 2.94 -4.90
C ARG A 56 -10.64 1.43 -4.98
N ASN A 57 -11.74 1.00 -4.36
CA ASN A 57 -12.30 -0.33 -4.59
C ASN A 57 -13.50 -0.24 -5.54
N ILE A 58 -13.61 -1.19 -6.47
CA ILE A 58 -14.78 -1.47 -7.31
C ILE A 58 -15.28 -2.85 -6.92
N ASN A 59 -16.55 -2.97 -6.52
CA ASN A 59 -17.15 -4.24 -6.08
C ASN A 59 -16.30 -4.96 -5.00
N GLY A 60 -15.79 -4.19 -4.03
CA GLY A 60 -14.98 -4.71 -2.94
C GLY A 60 -13.54 -5.10 -3.31
N LYS A 61 -13.07 -4.81 -4.53
CA LYS A 61 -11.72 -5.13 -5.01
C LYS A 61 -10.97 -3.88 -5.43
N CYS A 62 -9.67 -3.82 -5.17
CA CYS A 62 -8.81 -2.74 -5.64
C CYS A 62 -8.98 -2.53 -7.15
N PHE A 63 -9.07 -1.27 -7.59
CA PHE A 63 -9.18 -0.90 -9.00
C PHE A 63 -8.14 -1.59 -9.91
N PHE A 64 -6.95 -1.86 -9.38
CA PHE A 64 -5.86 -2.51 -10.12
C PHE A 64 -5.90 -4.04 -10.11
N LEU A 65 -6.84 -4.67 -9.41
CA LEU A 65 -6.96 -6.13 -9.37
C LEU A 65 -7.74 -6.64 -10.60
N GLU A 66 -7.10 -7.47 -11.41
CA GLU A 66 -7.69 -8.14 -12.58
C GLU A 66 -7.19 -9.59 -12.60
N GLU A 67 -8.09 -10.56 -12.78
CA GLU A 67 -7.73 -11.99 -12.81
C GLU A 67 -6.82 -12.44 -11.65
N ASN A 68 -7.14 -11.99 -10.43
CA ASN A 68 -6.36 -12.23 -9.20
C ASN A 68 -4.92 -11.69 -9.23
N LYS A 69 -4.60 -10.75 -10.13
CA LYS A 69 -3.29 -10.11 -10.26
C LYS A 69 -3.41 -8.60 -10.21
N CYS A 70 -2.45 -7.94 -9.59
CA CYS A 70 -2.36 -6.49 -9.62
C CYS A 70 -1.73 -6.04 -10.94
N LYS A 71 -2.49 -5.34 -11.78
CA LYS A 71 -2.03 -4.86 -13.10
C LYS A 71 -0.82 -3.95 -13.05
N ILE A 72 -0.67 -3.22 -11.95
CA ILE A 72 0.48 -2.34 -11.71
C ILE A 72 1.48 -2.94 -10.72
N TYR A 73 1.62 -4.26 -10.61
CA TYR A 73 2.41 -4.91 -9.55
C TYR A 73 3.82 -4.34 -9.37
N ARG A 74 4.53 -4.03 -10.47
CA ARG A 74 5.87 -3.40 -10.46
C ARG A 74 5.86 -1.94 -9.98
N PHE A 75 4.74 -1.25 -10.17
CA PHE A 75 4.54 0.16 -9.82
C PHE A 75 3.66 0.36 -8.59
N ARG A 76 3.27 -0.72 -7.91
CA ARG A 76 2.34 -0.73 -6.76
C ARG A 76 2.69 0.35 -5.74
N PRO A 77 1.70 0.97 -5.07
CA PRO A 77 1.93 2.01 -4.08
C PRO A 77 2.93 1.61 -3.00
N TYR A 78 3.61 2.59 -2.39
CA TYR A 78 4.64 2.28 -1.41
C TYR A 78 4.13 1.44 -0.22
N GLY A 79 2.92 1.69 0.28
CA GLY A 79 2.33 0.85 1.31
C GLY A 79 2.10 -0.59 0.83
N CYS A 80 1.62 -0.81 -0.40
CA CYS A 80 1.55 -2.16 -1.00
C CYS A 80 2.93 -2.83 -1.17
N ARG A 81 4.03 -2.07 -1.22
CA ARG A 81 5.40 -2.63 -1.29
C ARG A 81 5.95 -3.03 0.07
N LEU A 82 5.41 -2.47 1.15
CA LEU A 82 5.78 -2.82 2.53
C LEU A 82 4.79 -3.78 3.17
N TYR A 83 3.59 -3.94 2.63
CA TYR A 83 2.64 -4.94 3.11
C TYR A 83 3.30 -6.33 3.16
N PRO A 84 3.17 -7.05 4.29
CA PRO A 84 2.28 -6.84 5.43
C PRO A 84 2.88 -6.06 6.60
N LEU A 85 4.04 -5.41 6.47
CA LEU A 85 4.56 -4.52 7.51
C LEU A 85 3.69 -3.28 7.60
N ILE A 86 2.97 -3.14 8.72
CA ILE A 86 2.00 -2.08 8.97
C ILE A 86 2.30 -1.35 10.28
N TYR A 87 1.73 -0.16 10.42
CA TYR A 87 1.62 0.53 11.71
C TYR A 87 0.17 0.39 12.18
N ASP A 88 -0.02 -0.27 13.31
CA ASP A 88 -1.32 -0.43 13.94
C ASP A 88 -1.62 0.80 14.79
N GLN A 89 -2.67 1.54 14.45
CA GLN A 89 -3.04 2.77 15.17
C GLN A 89 -3.60 2.49 16.56
N ASN A 90 -4.20 1.32 16.78
CA ASN A 90 -4.81 0.95 18.06
C ASN A 90 -3.72 0.59 19.08
N SER A 91 -2.80 -0.30 18.71
CA SER A 91 -1.68 -0.68 19.58
C SER A 91 -0.52 0.31 19.54
N ARG A 92 -0.48 1.20 18.54
CA ARG A 92 0.61 2.15 18.26
C ARG A 92 1.95 1.47 17.98
N GLU A 93 1.91 0.28 17.39
CA GLU A 93 3.08 -0.56 17.13
C GLU A 93 3.26 -0.86 15.65
N ILE A 94 4.51 -1.15 15.28
CA ILE A 94 4.83 -1.69 13.96
C ILE A 94 4.77 -3.20 14.06
N ARG A 95 3.93 -3.82 13.24
CA ARG A 95 3.72 -5.27 13.23
C ARG A 95 3.47 -5.78 11.83
N LEU A 96 3.44 -7.11 11.69
CA LEU A 96 2.98 -7.75 10.46
C LEU A 96 1.47 -7.98 10.56
N ASP A 97 0.74 -7.54 9.54
CA ASP A 97 -0.69 -7.71 9.45
C ASP A 97 -1.08 -9.19 9.53
N ASP A 98 -2.00 -9.51 10.44
CA ASP A 98 -2.49 -10.86 10.68
C ASP A 98 -3.29 -11.42 9.52
N LEU A 99 -3.84 -10.55 8.66
CA LEU A 99 -4.56 -10.94 7.45
C LEU A 99 -3.65 -11.51 6.36
N CYS A 100 -2.33 -11.34 6.47
CA CYS A 100 -1.40 -11.88 5.47
C CYS A 100 -1.03 -13.34 5.79
N PRO A 101 -1.46 -14.32 4.96
CA PRO A 101 -1.17 -15.73 5.23
C PRO A 101 0.31 -16.08 5.05
N HIS A 102 1.10 -15.24 4.37
CA HIS A 102 2.51 -15.48 4.05
C HIS A 102 3.47 -14.60 4.86
N LYS A 103 2.99 -13.92 5.92
CA LYS A 103 3.79 -12.96 6.69
C LYS A 103 5.07 -13.57 7.30
N MET A 104 5.03 -14.87 7.61
CA MET A 104 6.16 -15.62 8.18
C MET A 104 7.27 -15.92 7.16
N GLU A 105 6.99 -15.84 5.86
CA GLU A 105 7.99 -16.05 4.79
C GLU A 105 8.82 -14.78 4.49
N LEU A 106 8.55 -13.67 5.20
CA LEU A 106 9.16 -12.38 4.94
C LEU A 106 10.31 -12.09 5.88
N ASN A 107 11.41 -11.62 5.30
CA ASN A 107 12.55 -11.11 6.04
C ASN A 107 12.42 -9.59 6.21
N VAL A 108 11.82 -9.16 7.33
CA VAL A 108 11.71 -7.74 7.69
C VAL A 108 13.02 -7.27 8.31
N ARG A 109 13.54 -6.15 7.80
CA ARG A 109 14.75 -5.51 8.29
C ARG A 109 14.48 -4.09 8.75
N LYS A 110 15.44 -3.51 9.48
CA LYS A 110 15.35 -2.13 9.98
C LYS A 110 15.05 -1.12 8.87
N GLU A 111 15.61 -1.29 7.68
CA GLU A 111 15.38 -0.37 6.56
C GLU A 111 13.94 -0.41 6.03
N ASN A 112 13.23 -1.53 6.23
CA ASN A 112 11.80 -1.62 5.91
C ASN A 112 10.97 -0.83 6.92
N ILE A 113 11.34 -0.88 8.21
CA ILE A 113 10.74 -0.09 9.28
C ILE A 113 10.96 1.41 9.02
N ASP A 114 12.19 1.81 8.69
CA ASP A 114 12.52 3.20 8.34
C ASP A 114 11.71 3.68 7.12
N SER A 115 11.53 2.80 6.12
CA SER A 115 10.70 3.07 4.95
C SER A 115 9.22 3.27 5.30
N LEU A 116 8.69 2.47 6.23
CA LEU A 116 7.31 2.59 6.72
C LEU A 116 7.13 3.94 7.42
N LEU A 117 8.01 4.29 8.34
CA LEU A 117 7.97 5.57 9.06
C LEU A 117 8.03 6.76 8.09
N LEU A 118 8.87 6.67 7.05
CA LEU A 118 8.94 7.69 6.02
C LEU A 118 7.63 7.83 5.24
N ILE A 119 6.98 6.72 4.87
CA ILE A 119 5.67 6.73 4.21
C ILE A 119 4.61 7.40 5.10
N LEU A 120 4.56 7.03 6.39
CA LEU A 120 3.59 7.59 7.34
C LEU A 120 3.73 9.12 7.48
N ARG A 121 4.97 9.63 7.52
CA ARG A 121 5.24 11.08 7.52
C ARG A 121 4.66 11.77 6.27
N HIS A 122 4.80 11.15 5.10
CA HIS A 122 4.27 11.70 3.85
C HIS A 122 2.74 11.64 3.74
N ILE A 123 2.11 10.63 4.35
CA ILE A 123 0.66 10.52 4.44
C ILE A 123 0.12 11.61 5.37
N ASN A 124 0.68 11.75 6.58
CA ASN A 124 0.22 12.70 7.59
C ASN A 124 0.42 14.16 7.15
N CYS A 125 1.56 14.48 6.51
CA CYS A 125 1.78 15.80 5.90
C CYS A 125 0.79 16.10 4.75
N SER A 126 0.19 15.08 4.13
CA SER A 126 -0.87 15.26 3.13
C SER A 126 -2.27 15.36 3.75
N ALA A 127 -2.42 15.05 5.04
CA ALA A 127 -3.66 15.15 5.81
C ALA A 127 -3.78 16.50 6.55
N GLU A 128 -2.70 17.28 6.67
CA GLU A 128 -2.72 18.67 7.18
C GLU A 128 -3.30 19.66 6.14
N ILE A 129 -4.60 19.50 5.87
CA ILE A 129 -5.56 20.58 5.63
C ILE A 129 -6.82 20.12 6.39
N ILE A 130 -7.24 20.90 7.40
CA ILE A 130 -8.28 20.66 8.43
C ILE A 130 -7.67 19.99 9.68
N PHE A 131 -7.42 20.64 10.82
CA PHE A 131 -8.03 21.82 11.46
C PHE A 131 -7.03 22.96 11.70
#